data_AF-A0A1H0X1L3-F1
#
_entry.id   AF-A0A1H0X1L3-F1
#
_cell.length_a   1.000
_cell.length_b   1.000
_cell.length_c   1.000
_cell.angle_alpha   90.00
_cell.angle_beta   90.00
_cell.angle_gamma   90.00
#
_symmetry.space_group_name_H-M   'P 1'
#
loop_
_entity.id
_entity.type
_entity.pdbx_description
1 polymer ?
#
loop_
_entity_poly.entity_id
_entity_poly.type
_entity_poly.pdbx_seq_one_letter_code
_entity_poly.pdbx_strand_id
1 'polypeptide(L)'
;MNKEKDIQKQFYKIYKGLINVAEFEEWLYNTPEIEDVYGDVFYFNLLDLNYRNRHIKNYLEKVIETKIPFGEFEQMRIVSLLEKIIYEVDDLVEVLEQIYDDYCRGYSFLRYLGLNYVTELKTSLN
;
A
#
# COMPACT_ATOMS: atom_id res chain seq x y z
N MET A 1 14.99 -11.21 10.74
CA MET A 1 13.83 -10.71 9.97
C MET A 1 12.67 -10.58 10.95
N ASN A 2 12.00 -9.43 11.00
CA ASN A 2 10.89 -9.22 11.94
C ASN A 2 9.61 -9.75 11.29
N LYS A 3 9.16 -10.95 11.68
CA LYS A 3 7.98 -11.65 11.13
C LYS A 3 6.73 -10.75 11.15
N GLU A 4 6.52 -10.02 12.23
CA GLU A 4 5.41 -9.09 12.37
C GLU A 4 5.44 -8.03 11.26
N LYS A 5 6.59 -7.41 11.05
CA LYS A 5 6.74 -6.35 10.04
C LYS A 5 6.51 -6.86 8.62
N ASP A 6 6.88 -8.10 8.33
CA ASP A 6 6.64 -8.70 7.01
C ASP A 6 5.17 -9.04 6.78
N ILE A 7 4.45 -9.49 7.82
CA ILE A 7 2.99 -9.67 7.79
C ILE A 7 2.29 -8.30 7.60
N GLN A 8 2.69 -7.28 8.38
CA GLN A 8 2.14 -5.93 8.26
C GLN A 8 2.30 -5.35 6.86
N LYS A 9 3.45 -5.57 6.21
CA LYS A 9 3.66 -5.15 4.81
C LYS A 9 2.66 -5.79 3.86
N GLN A 10 2.32 -7.07 4.06
CA GLN A 10 1.34 -7.76 3.21
C GLN A 10 -0.07 -7.23 3.43
N PHE A 11 -0.45 -6.96 4.69
CA PHE A 11 -1.71 -6.27 5.01
C PHE A 11 -1.78 -4.89 4.35
N TYR A 12 -0.71 -4.12 4.41
CA TYR A 12 -0.62 -2.81 3.76
C TYR A 12 -0.77 -2.91 2.24
N LYS A 13 -0.12 -3.90 1.59
CA LYS A 13 -0.22 -4.09 0.14
C LYS A 13 -1.65 -4.33 -0.33
N ILE A 14 -2.40 -5.24 0.32
CA ILE A 14 -3.79 -5.50 -0.06
C ILE A 14 -4.68 -4.30 0.24
N TYR A 15 -4.46 -3.61 1.36
CA TYR A 15 -5.21 -2.40 1.72
C TYR A 15 -5.03 -1.29 0.68
N LYS A 16 -3.79 -1.06 0.23
CA LYS A 16 -3.48 -0.06 -0.83
C LYS A 16 -3.85 -0.54 -2.23
N GLY A 17 -4.29 -1.79 -2.40
CA GLY A 17 -4.60 -2.38 -3.70
C GLY A 17 -3.38 -2.67 -4.57
N LEU A 18 -2.20 -2.82 -3.97
CA LEU A 18 -0.95 -3.18 -4.66
C LEU A 18 -0.91 -4.66 -5.05
N ILE A 19 -1.69 -5.48 -4.34
CA ILE A 19 -1.98 -6.87 -4.68
C ILE A 19 -3.49 -7.05 -4.70
N ASN A 20 -3.96 -8.03 -5.46
CA ASN A 20 -5.37 -8.39 -5.51
C ASN A 20 -5.74 -9.39 -4.39
N VAL A 21 -7.04 -9.62 -4.23
CA VAL A 21 -7.57 -10.48 -3.16
C VAL A 21 -7.12 -11.94 -3.30
N ALA A 22 -6.99 -12.45 -4.53
CA ALA A 22 -6.57 -13.83 -4.76
C ALA A 22 -5.08 -14.03 -4.41
N GLU A 23 -4.23 -13.06 -4.77
CA GLU A 23 -2.81 -13.04 -4.35
C GLU A 23 -2.67 -12.99 -2.83
N PHE A 24 -3.53 -12.22 -2.15
CA PHE A 24 -3.56 -12.16 -0.70
C PHE A 24 -4.01 -13.49 -0.06
N GLU A 25 -5.06 -14.11 -0.60
CA GLU A 25 -5.59 -15.40 -0.12
C GLU A 25 -4.54 -16.51 -0.26
N GLU A 26 -3.85 -16.58 -1.40
CA GLU A 26 -2.76 -17.53 -1.61
C GLU A 26 -1.62 -17.32 -0.61
N TRP A 27 -1.24 -16.07 -0.35
CA TRP A 27 -0.23 -15.75 0.66
C TRP A 27 -0.68 -16.13 2.08
N LEU A 28 -1.94 -15.87 2.44
CA LEU A 28 -2.51 -16.18 3.75
C LEU A 28 -2.43 -17.69 4.05
N TYR A 29 -2.77 -18.53 3.08
CA TYR A 29 -2.70 -19.99 3.24
C TYR A 29 -1.29 -20.54 3.37
N ASN A 30 -0.27 -19.78 2.94
CA ASN A 30 1.13 -20.15 3.07
C ASN A 30 1.84 -19.49 4.27
N THR A 31 1.12 -18.76 5.13
CA THR A 31 1.72 -17.98 6.23
C THR A 31 1.06 -18.31 7.59
N PRO A 32 1.28 -19.51 8.14
CA PRO A 32 0.73 -19.90 9.45
C PRO A 32 1.32 -19.06 10.61
N GLU A 33 2.46 -18.39 10.41
CA GLU A 33 3.11 -17.56 11.44
C GLU A 33 2.26 -16.36 11.89
N ILE A 34 1.16 -16.04 11.18
CA ILE A 34 0.19 -15.03 11.61
C ILE A 34 -0.44 -15.42 12.95
N GLU A 35 -0.68 -16.72 13.18
CA GLU A 35 -1.19 -17.24 14.45
C GLU A 35 -0.22 -16.92 15.60
N ASP A 36 1.07 -17.17 15.41
CA ASP A 36 2.09 -16.90 16.43
C ASP A 36 2.21 -15.40 16.78
N VAL A 37 1.99 -14.52 15.79
CA VAL A 37 2.19 -13.07 15.92
C VAL A 37 0.95 -12.35 16.46
N TYR A 38 -0.24 -12.72 15.99
CA TYR A 38 -1.49 -12.02 16.29
C TYR A 38 -2.53 -12.86 17.04
N GLY A 39 -2.24 -14.13 17.28
CA GLY A 39 -3.12 -15.07 17.95
C GLY A 39 -4.05 -15.81 17.00
N ASP A 40 -4.51 -16.96 17.48
CA ASP A 40 -5.44 -17.88 16.84
C ASP A 40 -6.74 -17.18 16.41
N VAL A 41 -7.37 -16.42 17.31
CA VAL A 41 -8.64 -15.72 17.03
C VAL A 41 -8.51 -14.80 15.83
N PHE A 42 -7.41 -14.04 15.74
CA PHE A 42 -7.19 -13.15 14.62
C PHE A 42 -6.94 -13.91 13.32
N TYR A 43 -6.11 -14.96 13.37
CA TYR A 43 -5.80 -15.76 12.20
C TYR A 43 -7.01 -16.50 11.65
N PHE A 44 -7.82 -17.14 12.51
CA PHE A 44 -9.05 -17.80 12.09
C PHE A 44 -10.07 -16.82 11.51
N ASN A 45 -10.20 -15.60 12.06
CA ASN A 45 -11.06 -14.57 11.48
C ASN A 45 -10.66 -14.22 10.04
N LEU A 46 -9.37 -14.30 9.68
CA LEU A 46 -8.91 -14.10 8.30
C LEU A 46 -9.23 -15.31 7.41
N LEU A 47 -9.04 -16.52 7.92
CA LEU A 47 -9.30 -17.76 7.18
C LEU A 47 -10.80 -17.97 6.90
N ASP A 48 -11.67 -17.55 7.81
CA ASP A 48 -13.13 -17.70 7.71
C ASP A 48 -13.79 -16.70 6.74
N LEU A 49 -13.03 -15.72 6.22
CA LEU A 49 -13.57 -14.78 5.23
C LEU A 49 -13.92 -15.50 3.92
N ASN A 50 -15.08 -15.17 3.36
CA ASN A 50 -15.47 -15.67 2.04
C ASN A 50 -14.80 -14.84 0.92
N TYR A 51 -13.61 -15.25 0.49
CA TYR A 51 -12.83 -14.54 -0.54
C TYR A 51 -13.48 -14.46 -1.93
N ARG A 52 -14.51 -15.27 -2.18
CA ARG A 52 -15.32 -15.22 -3.42
C ARG A 52 -16.42 -14.15 -3.36
N ASN A 53 -16.63 -13.49 -2.22
CA ASN A 53 -17.64 -12.45 -2.07
C ASN A 53 -17.21 -11.17 -2.81
N ARG A 54 -18.10 -10.58 -3.61
CA ARG A 54 -17.84 -9.32 -4.34
C ARG A 54 -17.47 -8.13 -3.44
N HIS A 55 -17.81 -8.16 -2.16
CA HIS A 55 -17.51 -7.13 -1.16
C HIS A 55 -16.40 -7.55 -0.19
N ILE A 56 -15.68 -8.65 -0.47
CA ILE A 56 -14.61 -9.18 0.39
C ILE A 56 -13.62 -8.11 0.83
N LYS A 57 -13.22 -7.22 -0.07
CA LYS A 57 -12.22 -6.17 0.22
C LYS A 57 -12.61 -5.36 1.47
N ASN A 58 -13.88 -4.95 1.56
CA ASN A 58 -14.37 -4.16 2.71
C ASN A 58 -14.38 -4.96 4.02
N TYR A 59 -14.60 -6.28 3.96
CA TYR A 59 -14.56 -7.13 5.15
C TYR A 59 -13.14 -7.41 5.58
N LEU A 60 -12.26 -7.71 4.63
CA LEU A 60 -10.84 -7.93 4.86
C LEU A 60 -10.18 -6.70 5.49
N GLU A 61 -10.42 -5.51 4.91
CA GLU A 61 -9.89 -4.24 5.41
C GLU A 61 -10.22 -4.03 6.89
N LYS A 62 -11.46 -4.26 7.31
CA LYS A 62 -11.89 -4.13 8.71
C LYS A 62 -11.14 -5.06 9.67
N VAL A 63 -10.72 -6.23 9.21
CA VAL A 63 -9.96 -7.17 10.04
C VAL A 63 -8.52 -6.68 10.18
N ILE A 64 -7.88 -6.31 9.07
CA ILE A 64 -6.43 -6.03 9.03
C ILE A 64 -6.04 -4.59 9.40
N GLU A 65 -6.94 -3.61 9.24
CA GLU A 65 -6.61 -2.18 9.35
C GLU A 65 -5.96 -1.82 10.68
N THR A 66 -6.42 -2.44 11.77
CA THR A 66 -5.92 -2.18 13.13
C THR A 66 -4.50 -2.69 13.37
N LYS A 67 -3.97 -3.52 12.46
CA LYS A 67 -2.63 -4.10 12.55
C LYS A 67 -1.63 -3.41 11.62
N ILE A 68 -2.10 -2.52 10.74
CA ILE A 68 -1.24 -1.83 9.79
C ILE A 68 -0.66 -0.56 10.44
N PRO A 69 0.67 -0.41 10.54
CA PRO A 69 1.31 0.83 10.94
C PRO A 69 1.30 1.86 9.79
N PHE A 70 0.12 2.39 9.46
CA PHE A 70 -0.09 3.26 8.29
C PHE A 70 0.88 4.44 8.23
N GLY A 71 1.06 5.14 9.35
CA GLY A 71 1.94 6.30 9.41
C GLY A 71 3.37 5.95 9.00
N GLU A 72 3.88 4.81 9.47
CA GLU A 72 5.24 4.35 9.14
C GLU A 72 5.37 3.99 7.66
N PHE A 73 4.45 3.18 7.13
CA PHE A 73 4.55 2.74 5.74
C PHE A 73 4.29 3.84 4.73
N GLU A 74 3.35 4.75 5.00
CA GLU A 74 3.13 5.91 4.14
C GLU A 74 4.33 6.86 4.20
N GLN A 75 4.90 7.11 5.39
CA GLN A 75 6.11 7.93 5.50
C GLN A 75 7.27 7.31 4.70
N MET A 76 7.53 6.02 4.87
CA MET A 76 8.58 5.32 4.11
C MET A 76 8.35 5.41 2.59
N ARG A 77 7.09 5.22 2.14
CA ARG A 77 6.72 5.30 0.73
C ARG A 77 6.93 6.71 0.17
N ILE A 78 6.46 7.73 0.87
CA ILE A 78 6.59 9.13 0.45
C ILE A 78 8.06 9.54 0.42
N VAL A 79 8.83 9.23 1.46
CA VAL A 79 10.27 9.52 1.49
C VAL A 79 10.97 8.86 0.29
N SER A 80 10.67 7.60 0.01
CA SER A 80 11.24 6.89 -1.15
C SER A 80 10.89 7.57 -2.48
N LEU A 81 9.66 8.03 -2.67
CA LEU A 81 9.28 8.78 -3.88
C LEU A 81 10.04 10.11 -4.01
N LEU A 82 10.20 10.84 -2.90
CA LEU A 82 10.96 12.09 -2.89
C LEU A 82 12.45 11.87 -3.15
N GLU A 83 13.03 10.81 -2.59
CA GLU A 83 14.42 10.41 -2.85
C GLU A 83 14.65 10.09 -4.34
N LYS A 84 13.72 9.36 -4.98
CA LYS A 84 13.78 9.10 -6.43
C LYS A 84 13.82 10.38 -7.26
N ILE A 85 13.06 11.41 -6.86
CA ILE A 85 13.10 12.73 -7.49
C ILE A 85 14.46 13.41 -7.26
N ILE A 86 14.96 13.43 -6.02
CA ILE A 86 16.21 14.10 -5.64
C ILE A 86 17.42 13.49 -6.36
N TYR A 87 17.46 12.16 -6.46
CA TYR A 87 18.59 11.42 -7.02
C TYR A 87 18.42 11.05 -8.49
N GLU A 88 17.31 11.46 -9.13
CA GLU A 88 16.96 11.13 -10.51
C GLU A 88 17.07 9.62 -10.81
N VAL A 89 16.53 8.81 -9.89
CA VAL A 89 16.50 7.34 -9.99
C VAL A 89 15.11 6.90 -10.42
N ASP A 90 15.05 5.88 -11.28
CA ASP A 90 13.85 5.38 -11.97
C ASP A 90 13.30 6.37 -13.02
N ASP A 91 12.14 6.02 -13.61
CA ASP A 91 11.45 6.89 -14.53
C ASP A 91 10.83 8.08 -13.77
N LEU A 92 11.46 9.25 -13.91
CA LEU A 92 11.01 10.47 -13.25
C LEU A 92 9.57 10.86 -13.62
N VAL A 93 9.13 10.56 -14.85
CA VAL A 93 7.75 10.85 -15.27
C VAL A 93 6.79 9.98 -14.47
N GLU A 94 7.06 8.68 -14.35
CA GLU A 94 6.23 7.76 -13.57
C GLU A 94 6.18 8.17 -12.07
N VAL A 95 7.32 8.54 -11.49
CA VAL A 95 7.39 8.98 -10.09
C VAL A 95 6.58 10.26 -9.88
N LEU A 96 6.65 11.22 -10.80
CA LEU A 96 5.89 12.45 -10.73
C LEU A 96 4.38 12.21 -10.91
N GLU A 97 3.98 11.30 -11.80
CA GLU A 97 2.57 10.89 -11.92
C GLU A 97 2.04 10.27 -10.63
N GLN A 98 2.84 9.45 -9.93
CA GLN A 98 2.46 8.92 -8.62
C GLN A 98 2.27 10.02 -7.56
N ILE A 99 3.13 11.05 -7.56
CA ILE A 99 3.00 12.22 -6.68
C ILE A 99 1.72 13.00 -6.98
N TYR A 100 1.35 13.16 -8.26
CA TYR A 100 0.09 13.78 -8.65
C TYR A 100 -1.11 12.97 -8.19
N ASP A 101 -1.10 11.66 -8.40
CA ASP A 101 -2.18 10.76 -7.97
C ASP A 101 -2.38 10.78 -6.45
N ASP A 102 -1.28 10.79 -5.69
CA ASP A 102 -1.33 10.94 -4.23
C ASP A 102 -1.92 12.29 -3.83
N TYR A 103 -1.50 13.37 -4.48
CA TYR A 103 -2.12 14.69 -4.25
C TYR A 103 -3.63 14.64 -4.49
N CYS A 104 -4.10 14.05 -5.59
CA CYS A 104 -5.52 13.87 -5.89
C CYS A 104 -6.25 12.99 -4.87
N ARG A 105 -5.54 12.10 -4.17
CA ARG A 105 -6.08 11.22 -3.11
C ARG A 105 -6.02 11.85 -1.71
N GLY A 106 -5.69 13.13 -1.60
CA GLY A 106 -5.78 13.89 -0.35
C GLY A 106 -4.44 14.15 0.34
N TYR A 107 -3.31 13.75 -0.25
CA TYR A 107 -1.97 14.10 0.22
C TYR A 107 -1.66 15.56 -0.18
N SER A 108 -2.42 16.50 0.39
CA SER A 108 -2.43 17.91 -0.02
C SER A 108 -1.07 18.61 0.14
N PHE A 109 -0.19 18.11 1.01
CA PHE A 109 1.17 18.61 1.17
C PHE A 109 2.05 18.33 -0.08
N LEU A 110 1.66 17.39 -0.94
CA LEU A 110 2.34 17.11 -2.22
C LEU A 110 1.90 18.05 -3.35
N ARG A 111 0.91 18.93 -3.12
CA ARG A 111 0.32 19.80 -4.17
C ARG A 111 1.36 20.56 -4.98
N TYR A 112 2.38 21.12 -4.32
CA TYR A 112 3.39 21.92 -5.02
C TYR A 112 4.17 21.08 -6.04
N LEU A 113 4.57 19.87 -5.65
CA LEU A 113 5.27 18.94 -6.53
C LEU A 113 4.34 18.43 -7.63
N GLY A 114 3.15 17.95 -7.25
CA GLY A 114 2.18 17.38 -8.17
C GLY A 114 1.65 18.35 -9.22
N LEU A 115 1.50 19.65 -8.90
CA LEU A 115 1.02 20.62 -9.88
C LEU A 115 2.13 21.24 -10.71
N ASN A 116 3.24 21.67 -10.12
CA ASN A 116 4.24 22.44 -10.88
C ASN A 116 5.11 21.53 -11.76
N TYR A 117 5.52 20.35 -11.28
CA TYR A 117 6.47 19.52 -12.02
C TYR A 117 5.79 18.55 -12.99
N VAL A 118 4.58 18.08 -12.67
CA VAL A 118 3.86 17.13 -13.53
C VAL A 118 3.15 17.83 -14.69
N THR A 119 2.55 19.01 -14.44
CA THR A 119 1.81 19.71 -15.49
C THR A 119 2.75 20.32 -16.53
N GLU A 120 3.92 20.82 -16.12
CA GLU A 120 4.94 21.36 -17.02
C GLU A 120 5.49 20.30 -17.98
N LEU A 121 5.70 19.06 -17.52
CA LEU A 121 6.12 17.93 -18.35
C LEU A 121 5.09 17.52 -19.42
N LYS A 122 3.79 17.63 -19.13
CA LYS A 122 2.73 17.34 -20.12
C LYS A 122 2.67 18.40 -21.23
N THR A 123 3.14 19.61 -20.96
CA THR A 123 3.25 20.68 -21.98
C THR A 123 4.51 20.60 -22.83
N SER A 124 5.59 19.99 -22.36
CA SER A 124 6.87 19.88 -23.10
C SER A 124 7.00 18.63 -23.96
N LEU A 125 6.06 17.69 -23.86
CA LEU A 125 5.96 16.46 -24.67
C LEU A 125 4.94 16.56 -25.83
N ASN A 126 4.34 17.74 -26.04
CA ASN A 126 3.48 18.07 -27.20
C ASN A 126 4.18 19.04 -28.14
#